data_AF-A0A940BQM1-F1
#
_entry.id   AF-A0A940BQM1-F1
#
_cell.length_a   1.000
_cell.length_b   1.000
_cell.length_c   1.000
_cell.angle_alpha   90.00
_cell.angle_beta   90.00
_cell.angle_gamma   90.00
#
_symmetry.space_group_name_H-M   'P 1'
#
loop_
_entity.id
_entity.type
_entity.pdbx_description
1 polymer ?
#
loop_
_entity_poly.entity_id
_entity_poly.type
_entity_poly.pdbx_seq_one_letter_code
_entity_poly.pdbx_strand_id
1 'polypeptide(L)'
;MKESLKKIASVCKMIFGYGIMIVLFLGGLTFFGYVAALIIGGETATNICTFIYKQFIPILIYASTILILFGLLCMYLSGEKALVPDSGMKKHEGEM
;
A
#
# COMPACT_ATOMS: atom_id res chain seq x y z
N MET A 1 9.51 2.90 -27.13
CA MET A 1 8.52 2.33 -26.18
C MET A 1 7.15 2.88 -26.52
N LYS A 2 6.17 2.03 -26.84
CA LYS A 2 4.85 2.47 -27.30
C LYS A 2 4.21 3.40 -26.27
N GLU A 3 3.76 4.59 -26.69
CA GLU A 3 2.97 5.57 -25.91
C GLU A 3 1.91 4.90 -25.01
N SER A 4 1.29 3.81 -25.51
CA SER A 4 0.29 3.00 -24.81
C SER A 4 0.79 2.37 -23.50
N LEU A 5 2.04 1.88 -23.46
CA LEU A 5 2.62 1.26 -22.27
C LEU A 5 2.88 2.28 -21.16
N LYS A 6 3.31 3.51 -21.52
CA LYS A 6 3.47 4.61 -20.55
C LYS A 6 2.14 5.03 -19.92
N LYS A 7 1.06 5.05 -20.70
CA LYS A 7 -0.28 5.36 -20.17
C LYS A 7 -0.76 4.28 -19.19
N ILE A 8 -0.64 3.00 -19.58
CA ILE A 8 -1.01 1.85 -18.72
C ILE A 8 -0.20 1.86 -17.42
N ALA A 9 1.11 2.12 -17.51
CA ALA A 9 1.99 2.28 -16.36
C ALA A 9 1.52 3.36 -15.38
N SER A 10 1.16 4.54 -15.89
CA SER A 10 0.69 5.65 -15.04
C SER A 10 -0.62 5.32 -14.34
N VAL A 11 -1.54 4.64 -15.02
CA VAL A 11 -2.82 4.22 -14.47
C VAL A 11 -2.60 3.13 -13.41
N CYS A 12 -1.74 2.15 -13.67
CA CYS A 12 -1.36 1.16 -12.66
C CYS A 12 -0.77 1.83 -11.41
N LYS A 13 0.16 2.78 -11.57
CA LYS A 13 0.77 3.51 -10.46
C LYS A 13 -0.27 4.26 -9.63
N MET A 14 -1.23 4.91 -10.29
CA MET A 14 -2.32 5.61 -9.62
C MET A 14 -3.22 4.63 -8.85
N ILE A 15 -3.67 3.54 -9.47
CA ILE A 15 -4.49 2.50 -8.82
C ILE A 15 -3.74 1.87 -7.64
N PHE A 16 -2.46 1.56 -7.80
CA PHE A 16 -1.61 1.04 -6.75
C PHE A 16 -1.49 2.01 -5.58
N GLY A 17 -1.19 3.28 -5.85
CA GLY A 17 -1.06 4.32 -4.82
C GLY A 17 -2.34 4.52 -4.03
N TYR A 18 -3.48 4.70 -4.72
CA TYR A 18 -4.78 4.83 -4.05
C TYR A 18 -5.21 3.54 -3.34
N GLY A 19 -4.95 2.37 -3.94
CA GLY A 19 -5.26 1.07 -3.37
C GLY A 19 -4.52 0.84 -2.06
N ILE A 20 -3.20 1.10 -2.02
CA ILE A 20 -2.41 1.01 -0.79
C ILE A 20 -2.85 2.03 0.25
N MET A 21 -3.17 3.26 -0.16
CA MET A 21 -3.70 4.28 0.76
C MET A 21 -4.97 3.81 1.47
N ILE A 22 -5.93 3.23 0.73
CA ILE A 22 -7.17 2.69 1.31
C ILE A 22 -6.86 1.54 2.26
N VAL A 23 -5.95 0.64 1.88
CA VAL A 23 -5.57 -0.50 2.73
C VAL A 23 -4.90 -0.04 4.03
N LEU A 24 -4.01 0.94 3.97
CA LEU A 24 -3.40 1.57 5.15
C LEU A 24 -4.45 2.23 6.04
N PHE A 25 -5.41 2.94 5.44
CA PHE A 25 -6.48 3.60 6.18
C PHE A 25 -7.39 2.60 6.89
N LEU A 26 -7.79 1.52 6.21
CA LEU A 26 -8.56 0.43 6.80
C LEU A 26 -7.77 -0.28 7.90
N GLY A 27 -6.46 -0.47 7.70
CA GLY A 27 -5.56 -1.04 8.70
C GLY A 27 -5.51 -0.16 9.94
N GLY A 28 -5.37 1.15 9.77
CA GLY A 28 -5.47 2.13 10.85
C GLY A 28 -6.84 2.12 11.54
N LEU A 29 -7.93 1.88 10.81
CA LEU A 29 -9.27 1.79 11.37
C LEU A 29 -9.41 0.64 12.38
N THR A 30 -8.68 -0.46 12.18
CA THR A 30 -8.69 -1.60 13.12
C THR A 30 -8.20 -1.22 14.51
N PHE A 31 -7.28 -0.25 14.62
CA PHE A 31 -6.80 0.27 15.89
C PHE A 31 -7.96 0.85 16.71
N PHE A 32 -8.82 1.66 16.10
CA PHE A 32 -10.01 2.19 16.78
C PHE A 32 -10.99 1.08 17.18
N GLY A 33 -11.11 0.03 16.37
CA GLY A 33 -11.90 -1.16 16.70
C GLY A 33 -11.39 -1.86 17.97
N TYR A 34 -10.07 -2.00 18.11
CA TYR A 34 -9.46 -2.54 19.34
C TYR A 34 -9.64 -1.62 20.54
N VAL A 35 -9.51 -0.30 20.37
CA VAL A 35 -9.77 0.68 21.45
C VAL A 35 -11.23 0.61 21.92
N ALA A 36 -12.19 0.52 21.00
CA ALA A 36 -13.60 0.35 21.35
C ALA A 36 -13.85 -0.97 22.10
N ALA A 37 -13.22 -2.07 21.66
CA ALA A 37 -13.31 -3.35 22.35
C ALA A 37 -12.77 -3.29 23.78
N LEU A 38 -11.67 -2.56 24.02
CA LEU A 38 -11.10 -2.36 25.35
C LEU A 38 -12.04 -1.60 26.30
N ILE A 39 -12.80 -0.62 25.79
CA ILE A 39 -13.76 0.15 26.60
C ILE A 39 -14.98 -0.70 26.97
N ILE A 40 -15.48 -1.53 26.06
CA ILE A 40 -16.67 -2.37 26.28
C ILE A 40 -16.34 -3.53 27.25
N GLY A 41 -15.21 -4.20 27.03
CA GLY A 41 -14.80 -5.37 27.82
C GLY A 41 -15.67 -6.62 27.61
N GLY A 42 -15.33 -7.67 28.36
CA GLY A 42 -16.12 -8.92 28.41
C GLY A 42 -16.14 -9.74 27.12
N GLU A 43 -17.21 -10.51 26.95
CA GLU A 43 -17.39 -11.43 25.82
C GLU A 43 -17.55 -10.68 24.49
N THR A 44 -18.21 -9.51 24.51
CA THR A 44 -18.37 -8.64 23.34
C THR A 44 -17.02 -8.13 22.82
N ALA A 45 -16.10 -7.73 23.71
CA ALA A 45 -14.75 -7.33 23.32
C ALA A 45 -13.98 -8.49 22.66
N THR A 46 -14.11 -9.70 23.22
CA THR A 46 -13.48 -10.90 22.66
C THR A 46 -13.98 -11.20 21.24
N ASN A 47 -15.29 -11.05 21.00
CA ASN A 47 -15.88 -11.24 19.67
C ASN A 47 -15.39 -10.17 18.66
N ILE A 48 -15.28 -8.92 19.07
CA ILE A 48 -14.73 -7.84 18.20
C ILE A 48 -13.27 -8.13 17.86
N CYS A 49 -12.44 -8.43 18.87
CA CYS A 49 -11.01 -8.71 18.67
C CYS A 49 -10.78 -9.92 17.78
N THR A 50 -11.56 -11.00 17.98
CA THR A 50 -11.45 -12.21 17.16
C THR A 50 -11.96 -12.00 15.74
N PHE A 51 -13.01 -11.18 15.54
CA PHE A 51 -13.48 -10.82 14.21
C PHE A 51 -12.45 -10.00 13.42
N ILE A 52 -11.87 -8.97 14.05
CA ILE A 52 -10.83 -8.14 13.42
C ILE A 52 -9.63 -9.03 13.04
N TYR A 53 -9.18 -9.88 13.97
CA TYR A 53 -8.01 -10.73 13.75
C TYR A 53 -8.23 -11.84 12.72
N LYS A 54 -9.36 -12.56 12.79
CA LYS A 54 -9.60 -13.75 11.95
C LYS A 54 -10.16 -13.42 10.57
N GLN A 55 -10.83 -12.29 10.40
CA GLN A 55 -11.50 -11.97 9.15
C GLN A 55 -10.96 -10.70 8.53
N PHE A 56 -10.93 -9.59 9.27
CA PHE A 56 -10.61 -8.29 8.69
C PHE A 56 -9.12 -8.18 8.30
N ILE A 57 -8.20 -8.51 9.21
CA ILE A 57 -6.75 -8.49 8.98
C ILE A 57 -6.35 -9.38 7.78
N PRO A 58 -6.75 -10.67 7.68
CA PRO A 58 -6.34 -11.51 6.56
C PRO A 58 -6.88 -10.99 5.22
N ILE A 59 -8.14 -10.54 5.16
CA ILE A 59 -8.69 -9.93 3.93
C ILE A 59 -7.85 -8.73 3.49
N LEU A 60 -7.48 -7.88 4.45
CA LEU A 60 -6.71 -6.67 4.21
C LEU A 60 -5.28 -6.99 3.73
N ILE A 61 -4.65 -8.02 4.32
CA ILE A 61 -3.35 -8.53 3.88
C ILE A 61 -3.43 -9.13 2.48
N TYR A 62 -4.42 -9.98 2.18
CA TYR A 62 -4.57 -10.53 0.83
C TYR A 62 -4.80 -9.44 -0.21
N ALA A 63 -5.64 -8.45 0.09
CA ALA A 63 -5.86 -7.30 -0.78
C ALA A 63 -4.57 -6.50 -1.03
N SER A 64 -3.81 -6.17 0.03
CA SER A 64 -2.51 -5.49 -0.13
C SER A 64 -1.52 -6.30 -0.97
N THR A 65 -1.47 -7.63 -0.76
CA THR A 65 -0.52 -8.50 -1.45
C THR A 65 -0.80 -8.51 -2.94
N ILE A 66 -2.06 -8.61 -3.34
CA ILE A 66 -2.47 -8.55 -4.76
C ILE A 66 -2.14 -7.18 -5.36
N LEU A 67 -2.43 -6.09 -4.65
CA LEU A 67 -2.11 -4.73 -5.08
C LEU A 67 -0.60 -4.53 -5.25
N ILE A 68 0.22 -5.00 -4.31
CA ILE A 68 1.69 -4.93 -4.37
C ILE A 68 2.23 -5.76 -5.52
N LEU A 69 1.74 -6.97 -5.71
CA LEU A 69 2.17 -7.84 -6.80
C LEU A 69 1.84 -7.22 -8.16
N PHE A 70 0.65 -6.62 -8.29
CA PHE A 70 0.25 -5.88 -9.48
C PHE A 70 1.08 -4.61 -9.69
N GLY A 71 1.33 -3.84 -8.63
CA GLY A 71 2.17 -2.64 -8.66
C GLY A 71 3.60 -2.95 -9.10
N LEU A 72 4.19 -4.01 -8.56
CA LEU A 72 5.52 -4.51 -8.95
C LEU A 72 5.57 -4.94 -10.41
N LEU A 73 4.55 -5.67 -10.89
CA LEU A 73 4.42 -6.06 -12.30
C LEU A 73 4.37 -4.83 -13.22
N CYS A 74 3.56 -3.82 -12.88
CA CYS A 74 3.49 -2.60 -13.68
C CYS A 74 4.80 -1.80 -13.63
N MET A 75 5.50 -1.74 -12.48
CA MET A 75 6.82 -1.10 -12.38
C MET A 75 7.87 -1.82 -13.23
N TYR A 76 7.89 -3.16 -13.20
CA TYR A 76 8.79 -3.97 -14.02
C TYR A 76 8.58 -3.72 -15.51
N LEU A 77 7.33 -3.71 -15.98
CA LEU A 77 6.98 -3.42 -17.37
C LEU A 77 7.29 -1.98 -17.80
N SER A 78 7.29 -1.04 -16.86
CA SER A 78 7.60 0.37 -17.10
C SER A 78 9.10 0.66 -17.16
N GLY A 79 9.94 -0.30 -16.75
CA GLY A 79 11.39 -0.11 -16.64
C GLY A 79 11.80 0.87 -15.54
N GLU A 80 10.87 1.31 -14.69
CA GLU A 80 11.15 2.17 -13.55
C GLU A 80 11.71 1.33 -12.41
N LYS A 81 12.97 1.57 -12.08
CA LYS A 81 13.64 0.89 -10.96
C LYS A 81 13.32 1.64 -9.67
N ALA A 82 12.43 1.09 -8.86
CA ALA A 82 12.01 1.69 -7.58
C ALA A 82 13.13 1.79 -6.53
N LEU A 83 14.21 1.02 -6.68
CA LEU A 83 15.27 0.84 -5.66
C LEU A 83 16.70 1.04 -6.21
N VAL A 84 16.85 1.60 -7.42
CA VAL A 84 18.19 2.02 -7.85
C VAL A 84 18.45 3.41 -7.26
N PRO A 85 19.51 3.60 -6.47
CA PRO A 85 19.95 4.94 -6.10
C PRO A 85 20.11 5.71 -7.40
N ASP A 86 19.52 6.89 -7.50
CA ASP A 86 19.78 7.79 -8.61
C ASP A 86 21.25 8.20 -8.52
N SER A 87 22.14 7.40 -9.08
CA SER A 87 23.56 7.74 -9.27
C SER A 87 23.67 8.71 -10.44
N GLY A 88 22.92 9.81 -10.36
CA GLY A 88 23.14 11.01 -11.12
C GLY A 88 24.12 11.87 -10.34
N MET A 89 25.42 11.62 -10.53
CA MET A 89 26.39 12.69 -10.37
C MET A 89 25.95 13.85 -11.28
N LYS A 90 25.30 14.85 -10.70
CA LYS A 90 25.33 16.21 -11.22
C LYS A 90 26.17 17.04 -10.28
N LYS A 91 27.43 17.21 -10.69
CA LYS A 91 28.33 18.28 -10.30
C LYS A 91 27.54 19.59 -10.17
N HIS A 92 27.46 20.13 -8.96
CA HIS A 92 27.31 21.57 -8.78
C HIS A 92 28.72 22.16 -8.81
N GLU A 93 29.18 22.42 -10.04
CA GLU A 93 30.25 23.33 -10.37
C GLU A 93 29.57 24.69 -10.59
N GLY A 94 29.96 25.72 -9.83
CA GLY A 94 29.45 27.07 -10.02
C GLY A 94 29.07 27.78 -8.73
N GLU A 95 30.09 28.21 -8.00
CA GLU A 95 30.05 29.41 -7.17
C GLU A 95 29.49 30.58 -7.99
N MET A 96 28.49 31.27 -7.44
CA MET A 96 28.25 32.69 -7.68
C MET A 96 28.03 33.35 -6.33
#